data_AF-A0A432LFL7-F1
#
_entry.id   AF-A0A432LFL7-F1
#
_cell.length_a   1.000
_cell.length_b   1.000
_cell.length_c   1.000
_cell.angle_alpha   90.00
_cell.angle_beta   90.00
_cell.angle_gamma   90.00
#
_symmetry.space_group_name_H-M   'P 1'
#
loop_
_entity.id
_entity.type
_entity.pdbx_description
1 polymer ?
#
loop_
_entity_poly.entity_id
_entity_poly.type
_entity_poly.pdbx_seq_one_letter_code
_entity_poly.pdbx_strand_id
1 'polypeptide(L)'
;MKNYEKFKTDIKNNNDLLLELKLIRKNLEHEDVLTQLFSLCRETFLTQYNAEIFKNENGSFGYFIPNEAFKVLGNHIKEFLNSINLQLSKDSLGEIILILKSYYHLTATSEEIAKKSHVEHNNDSTQFALFGTFYNFTRIDWGIFEKGIKENISFE
;
A
#
# COMPACT_ATOMS: atom_id res chain seq x y z
N MET A 1 17.93 4.50 10.44
CA MET A 1 16.68 4.00 9.80
C MET A 1 16.11 2.82 10.61
N LYS A 2 15.33 3.07 11.68
CA LYS A 2 14.82 1.98 12.54
C LYS A 2 13.80 1.09 11.82
N ASN A 3 12.94 1.67 10.98
CA ASN A 3 11.89 0.94 10.28
C ASN A 3 12.42 0.05 9.14
N TYR A 4 13.47 0.50 8.45
CA TYR A 4 14.12 -0.29 7.40
C TYR A 4 14.81 -1.54 7.97
N GLU A 5 15.57 -1.38 9.06
CA GLU A 5 16.21 -2.52 9.72
C GLU A 5 15.18 -3.53 10.25
N LYS A 6 14.06 -3.04 10.79
CA LYS A 6 12.93 -3.89 11.17
C LYS A 6 12.34 -4.62 9.97
N PHE A 7 12.05 -3.91 8.87
CA PHE A 7 11.55 -4.53 7.63
C PHE A 7 12.47 -5.64 7.11
N LYS A 8 13.78 -5.35 7.00
CA LYS A 8 14.80 -6.32 6.56
C LYS A 8 14.82 -7.57 7.45
N THR A 9 14.72 -7.38 8.76
CA THR A 9 14.68 -8.50 9.71
C THR A 9 13.39 -9.29 9.56
N ASP A 10 12.24 -8.63 9.50
CA ASP A 10 10.94 -9.28 9.49
C ASP A 10 10.69 -10.07 8.20
N ILE A 11 11.03 -9.51 7.02
CA ILE A 11 10.80 -10.17 5.73
C ILE A 11 11.64 -11.44 5.55
N LYS A 12 12.86 -11.46 6.10
CA LYS A 12 13.74 -12.64 6.06
C LYS A 12 13.34 -13.74 7.05
N ASN A 13 12.59 -13.40 8.09
CA ASN A 13 12.24 -14.33 9.17
C ASN A 13 10.75 -14.74 9.19
N ASN A 14 9.92 -14.14 8.32
CA ASN A 14 8.50 -14.49 8.21
C ASN A 14 8.31 -15.77 7.39
N ASN A 15 8.43 -16.93 8.05
CA ASN A 15 8.37 -18.24 7.40
C ASN A 15 7.08 -18.45 6.58
N ASP A 16 5.93 -18.01 7.09
CA ASP A 16 4.64 -18.19 6.41
C ASP A 16 4.61 -17.42 5.09
N LEU A 17 5.00 -16.14 5.12
CA LEU A 17 5.13 -15.33 3.91
C LEU A 17 6.16 -15.94 2.93
N LEU A 18 7.31 -16.38 3.44
CA LEU A 18 8.37 -16.96 2.61
C LEU A 18 7.98 -18.28 1.95
N LEU A 19 6.95 -18.99 2.44
CA LEU A 19 6.39 -20.16 1.77
C LEU A 19 5.52 -19.76 0.56
N GLU A 20 4.94 -18.56 0.59
CA GLU A 20 4.12 -18.01 -0.50
C GLU A 20 4.95 -17.33 -1.58
N LEU A 21 6.14 -16.79 -1.24
CA LEU A 21 7.05 -16.13 -2.17
C LEU A 21 7.92 -17.13 -2.95
N LYS A 22 7.41 -17.70 -4.04
CA LYS A 22 8.12 -18.71 -4.84
C LYS A 22 9.10 -18.11 -5.84
N LEU A 23 8.81 -16.92 -6.37
CA LEU A 23 9.59 -16.27 -7.43
C LEU A 23 10.60 -15.28 -6.86
N ILE A 24 10.18 -14.46 -5.89
CA ILE A 24 10.97 -13.33 -5.39
C ILE A 24 11.93 -13.74 -4.27
N ARG A 25 11.60 -14.78 -3.49
CA ARG A 25 12.33 -15.16 -2.27
C ARG A 25 13.83 -15.27 -2.42
N LYS A 26 14.32 -15.88 -3.51
CA LYS A 26 15.77 -16.05 -3.74
C LYS A 26 16.52 -14.72 -3.81
N ASN A 27 15.83 -13.63 -4.16
CA ASN A 27 16.40 -12.31 -4.32
C ASN A 27 16.41 -11.50 -3.01
N LEU A 28 15.71 -11.96 -1.96
CA LEU A 28 15.63 -11.27 -0.67
C LEU A 28 16.95 -11.27 0.11
N GLU A 29 17.96 -11.99 -0.35
CA GLU A 29 19.31 -11.92 0.21
C GLU A 29 20.06 -10.65 -0.17
N HIS A 30 19.64 -9.99 -1.27
CA HIS A 30 20.31 -8.81 -1.81
C HIS A 30 19.77 -7.52 -1.18
N GLU A 31 20.66 -6.68 -0.67
CA GLU A 31 20.29 -5.46 0.07
C GLU A 31 19.61 -4.41 -0.82
N ASP A 32 19.98 -4.32 -2.09
CA ASP A 32 19.36 -3.45 -3.08
C ASP A 32 17.91 -3.86 -3.37
N VAL A 33 17.62 -5.16 -3.41
CA VAL A 33 16.26 -5.70 -3.56
C VAL A 33 15.41 -5.32 -2.35
N LEU A 34 15.95 -5.47 -1.14
CA LEU A 34 15.26 -5.07 0.10
C LEU A 34 15.00 -3.56 0.15
N THR A 35 15.95 -2.76 -0.30
CA THR A 35 15.80 -1.30 -0.40
C THR A 35 14.67 -0.93 -1.35
N GLN A 36 14.64 -1.53 -2.55
CA GLN A 36 13.58 -1.28 -3.53
C GLN A 36 12.20 -1.74 -3.03
N LEU A 37 12.11 -2.91 -2.40
CA LEU A 37 10.85 -3.39 -1.80
C LEU A 37 10.36 -2.46 -0.68
N PHE A 38 11.27 -1.92 0.14
CA PHE A 38 10.92 -0.94 1.16
C PHE A 38 10.39 0.36 0.53
N SER A 39 10.98 0.81 -0.57
CA SER A 39 10.48 1.96 -1.34
C SER A 39 9.09 1.70 -1.92
N LEU A 40 8.84 0.52 -2.51
CA LEU A 40 7.50 0.16 -3.00
C LEU A 40 6.46 0.09 -1.87
N CYS A 41 6.85 -0.42 -0.69
CA CYS A 41 6.00 -0.40 0.50
C CYS A 41 5.66 1.05 0.93
N ARG A 42 6.62 1.96 0.80
CA ARG A 42 6.46 3.38 1.13
C ARG A 42 5.54 4.08 0.15
N GLU A 43 5.75 3.86 -1.14
CA GLU A 43 4.88 4.39 -2.19
C GLU A 43 3.46 3.87 -2.05
N THR A 44 3.29 2.59 -1.73
CA THR A 44 2.00 1.98 -1.45
C THR A 44 1.26 2.67 -0.31
N PHE A 45 1.96 2.95 0.81
CA PHE A 45 1.39 3.73 1.91
C PHE A 45 1.01 5.14 1.45
N LEU A 46 1.90 5.83 0.71
CA LEU A 46 1.67 7.20 0.26
C LEU A 46 0.52 7.33 -0.74
N THR A 47 0.32 6.35 -1.62
CA THR A 47 -0.80 6.30 -2.56
C THR A 47 -2.14 6.31 -1.84
N GLN A 48 -2.28 5.52 -0.76
CA GLN A 48 -3.48 5.55 0.09
C GLN A 48 -3.54 6.83 0.92
N TYR A 49 -2.42 7.24 1.52
CA TYR A 49 -2.34 8.41 2.39
C TYR A 49 -2.78 9.68 1.66
N ASN A 50 -2.48 9.78 0.37
CA ASN A 50 -2.80 10.92 -0.49
C ASN A 50 -4.10 10.74 -1.30
N ALA A 51 -4.96 9.80 -0.92
CA ALA A 51 -6.28 9.69 -1.53
C ALA A 51 -7.07 11.01 -1.42
N GLU A 52 -7.82 11.30 -2.47
CA GLU A 52 -8.63 12.51 -2.58
C GLU A 52 -10.00 12.28 -1.94
N ILE A 53 -10.47 13.27 -1.18
CA ILE A 53 -11.80 13.26 -0.57
C ILE A 53 -12.79 13.81 -1.58
N PHE A 54 -13.92 13.15 -1.74
CA PHE A 54 -15.04 13.66 -2.52
C PHE A 54 -16.35 13.59 -1.72
N LYS A 55 -17.35 14.34 -2.17
CA LYS A 55 -18.69 14.35 -1.57
C LYS A 55 -19.68 13.73 -2.54
N ASN A 56 -20.37 12.68 -2.11
CA ASN A 56 -21.45 12.03 -2.84
C ASN A 56 -22.68 12.93 -2.93
N GLU A 57 -23.55 12.65 -3.90
CA GLU A 57 -24.82 13.36 -4.11
C GLU A 57 -25.77 13.27 -2.90
N ASN A 58 -25.69 12.18 -2.14
CA ASN A 58 -26.45 11.97 -0.89
C ASN A 58 -25.87 12.72 0.32
N GLY A 59 -24.83 13.55 0.12
CA GLY A 59 -24.18 14.33 1.16
C GLY A 59 -23.04 13.61 1.91
N SER A 60 -22.90 12.29 1.76
CA SER A 60 -21.83 11.52 2.40
C SER A 60 -20.46 11.80 1.78
N PHE A 61 -19.39 11.76 2.56
CA PHE A 61 -18.03 11.82 2.03
C PHE A 61 -17.55 10.43 1.61
N GLY A 62 -16.69 10.40 0.59
CA GLY A 62 -15.94 9.23 0.16
C GLY A 62 -14.48 9.60 -0.12
N TYR A 63 -13.67 8.61 -0.48
CA TYR A 63 -12.33 8.86 -1.02
C TYR A 63 -12.09 8.05 -2.29
N PHE A 64 -11.23 8.56 -3.16
CA PHE A 64 -10.73 7.81 -4.30
C PHE A 64 -9.22 8.03 -4.43
N ILE A 65 -8.55 7.05 -5.03
CA ILE A 65 -7.14 7.16 -5.40
C ILE A 65 -7.12 7.44 -6.91
N PRO A 66 -6.47 8.53 -7.37
CA PRO A 66 -6.40 8.83 -8.80
C PRO A 66 -5.72 7.71 -9.59
N ASN A 67 -6.23 7.41 -10.79
CA ASN A 67 -5.66 6.36 -11.67
C ASN A 67 -4.17 6.59 -11.97
N GLU A 68 -3.74 7.84 -12.08
CA GLU A 68 -2.33 8.17 -12.30
C GLU A 68 -1.44 7.67 -11.16
N ALA A 69 -1.91 7.71 -9.91
CA ALA A 69 -1.14 7.18 -8.78
C ALA A 69 -0.96 5.66 -8.87
N PHE A 70 -1.99 4.92 -9.31
CA PHE A 70 -1.88 3.49 -9.56
C PHE A 70 -0.95 3.17 -10.74
N LYS A 71 -1.00 3.98 -11.79
CA LYS A 71 -0.13 3.82 -12.97
C LYS A 71 1.35 4.02 -12.61
N VAL A 72 1.68 5.04 -11.83
CA VAL A 72 3.05 5.27 -11.35
C VAL A 72 3.54 4.09 -10.51
N LEU A 73 2.75 3.65 -9.53
CA LEU A 73 3.11 2.50 -8.69
C LEU A 73 3.25 1.21 -9.53
N GLY A 74 2.34 0.97 -10.47
CA GLY A 74 2.41 -0.17 -11.38
C GLY A 74 3.68 -0.19 -12.23
N ASN A 75 4.12 0.97 -12.72
CA ASN A 75 5.38 1.10 -13.47
C ASN A 75 6.59 0.78 -12.59
N HIS A 76 6.66 1.30 -11.36
CA HIS A 76 7.76 1.00 -10.45
C HIS A 76 7.78 -0.48 -10.02
N ILE A 77 6.62 -1.13 -9.90
CA ILE A 77 6.55 -2.59 -9.71
C ILE A 77 7.15 -3.32 -10.92
N LYS A 78 6.83 -2.90 -12.16
CA LYS A 78 7.40 -3.47 -13.38
C LYS A 78 8.91 -3.28 -13.43
N GLU A 79 9.40 -2.09 -13.09
CA GLU A 79 10.84 -1.78 -13.02
C GLU A 79 11.56 -2.64 -11.98
N PHE A 80 10.97 -2.80 -10.79
CA PHE A 80 11.50 -3.67 -9.75
C PHE A 80 11.62 -5.11 -10.23
N LEU A 81 10.54 -5.68 -10.79
CA LEU A 81 10.54 -7.06 -11.29
C LEU A 81 11.61 -7.26 -12.38
N ASN A 82 11.72 -6.30 -13.31
CA ASN A 82 12.77 -6.32 -14.32
C ASN A 82 14.19 -6.29 -13.71
N SER A 83 14.41 -5.51 -12.65
CA SER A 83 15.70 -5.42 -11.97
C SER A 83 16.18 -6.74 -11.37
N ILE A 84 15.24 -7.60 -10.97
CA ILE A 84 15.50 -8.95 -10.44
C ILE A 84 15.31 -10.06 -11.49
N ASN A 85 15.30 -9.70 -12.78
CA ASN A 85 15.13 -10.60 -13.91
C ASN A 85 13.84 -11.45 -13.84
N LEU A 86 12.72 -10.86 -13.39
CA LEU A 86 11.40 -11.47 -13.40
C LEU A 86 10.47 -10.72 -14.35
N GLN A 87 9.75 -11.46 -15.19
CA GLN A 87 8.69 -10.90 -16.01
C GLN A 87 7.48 -10.52 -15.15
N LEU A 88 6.80 -9.44 -15.50
CA LEU A 88 5.49 -9.11 -14.95
C LEU A 88 4.48 -10.18 -15.38
N SER A 89 3.94 -10.91 -14.40
CA SER A 89 2.90 -11.92 -14.57
C SER A 89 1.92 -11.82 -13.41
N LYS A 90 0.80 -12.54 -13.48
CA LYS A 90 -0.17 -12.61 -12.36
C LYS A 90 0.48 -13.13 -11.08
N ASP A 91 1.39 -14.09 -11.20
CA ASP A 91 2.06 -14.72 -10.07
C ASP A 91 3.09 -13.77 -9.44
N SER A 92 3.94 -13.14 -10.26
CA SER A 92 4.95 -12.20 -9.74
C SER A 92 4.30 -10.95 -9.16
N LEU A 93 3.23 -10.43 -9.77
CA LEU A 93 2.44 -9.34 -9.20
C LEU A 93 1.77 -9.75 -7.88
N GLY A 94 1.24 -10.98 -7.79
CA GLY A 94 0.65 -11.52 -6.57
C GLY A 94 1.65 -11.54 -5.41
N GLU A 95 2.87 -12.02 -5.65
CA GLU A 95 3.94 -12.03 -4.64
C GLU A 95 4.33 -10.62 -4.19
N ILE A 96 4.42 -9.65 -5.11
CA ILE A 96 4.65 -8.24 -4.74
C ILE A 96 3.53 -7.74 -3.83
N ILE A 97 2.26 -7.93 -4.23
CA ILE A 97 1.11 -7.48 -3.44
C ILE A 97 1.13 -8.09 -2.03
N LEU A 98 1.50 -9.37 -1.89
CA LEU A 98 1.65 -10.01 -0.58
C LEU A 98 2.71 -9.32 0.29
N ILE A 99 3.87 -8.97 -0.28
CA ILE A 99 4.92 -8.21 0.43
C ILE A 99 4.39 -6.84 0.85
N LEU A 100 3.77 -6.09 -0.09
CA LEU A 100 3.24 -4.76 0.18
C LEU A 100 2.19 -4.80 1.29
N LYS A 101 1.25 -5.75 1.22
CA LYS A 101 0.22 -5.97 2.24
C LYS A 101 0.79 -6.25 3.62
N SER A 102 1.88 -7.01 3.66
CA SER A 102 2.53 -7.38 4.91
C SER A 102 3.30 -6.20 5.53
N TYR A 103 3.86 -5.30 4.72
CA TYR A 103 4.89 -4.37 5.21
C TYR A 103 4.68 -2.89 4.92
N TYR A 104 3.68 -2.46 4.14
CA TYR A 104 3.46 -1.04 3.82
C TYR A 104 3.43 -0.14 5.07
N HIS A 105 2.78 -0.62 6.14
CA HIS A 105 2.61 0.12 7.40
C HIS A 105 3.94 0.39 8.13
N LEU A 106 4.97 -0.44 7.93
CA LEU A 106 6.28 -0.23 8.56
C LEU A 106 6.96 1.05 8.04
N THR A 107 6.56 1.52 6.86
CA THR A 107 7.16 2.70 6.22
C THR A 107 6.56 4.03 6.68
N ALA A 108 5.45 3.99 7.42
CA ALA A 108 4.79 5.17 7.92
C ALA A 108 5.57 5.82 9.06
N THR A 109 5.67 7.14 9.04
CA THR A 109 6.19 7.95 10.16
C THR A 109 5.16 8.05 11.28
N SER A 110 5.61 8.36 12.49
CA SER A 110 4.71 8.56 13.64
C SER A 110 3.71 9.68 13.38
N GLU A 111 4.13 10.74 12.67
CA GLU A 111 3.28 11.85 12.27
C GLU A 111 2.21 11.43 11.28
N GLU A 112 2.53 10.59 10.29
CA GLU A 112 1.55 10.09 9.31
C GLU A 112 0.53 9.14 9.94
N ILE A 113 0.97 8.32 10.89
CA ILE A 113 0.07 7.47 11.67
C ILE A 113 -0.89 8.33 12.52
N ALA A 114 -0.39 9.43 13.09
CA ALA A 114 -1.18 10.33 13.92
C ALA A 114 -2.09 11.26 13.11
N LYS A 115 -1.73 11.58 11.87
CA LYS A 115 -2.40 12.56 11.01
C LYS A 115 -3.05 11.86 9.82
N LYS A 116 -4.32 11.49 9.95
CA LYS A 116 -5.38 11.60 8.92
C LYS A 116 -6.51 10.61 9.23
N SER A 117 -7.45 11.08 10.03
CA SER A 117 -8.82 10.60 9.98
C SER A 117 -9.73 11.74 9.59
N HIS A 118 -10.61 11.55 8.61
CA HIS A 118 -11.74 12.46 8.42
C HIS A 118 -12.85 12.02 9.36
N VAL A 119 -13.42 12.97 10.11
CA VAL A 119 -14.57 12.75 10.98
C VAL A 119 -15.62 13.75 10.59
N GLU A 120 -16.77 13.25 10.16
CA GLU A 120 -17.95 14.08 9.95
C GLU A 120 -18.55 14.45 11.31
N HIS A 121 -18.68 15.75 11.57
CA HIS A 121 -19.44 16.26 12.71
C HIS A 121 -20.85 16.60 12.23
N ASN A 122 -21.86 15.89 12.72
CA ASN A 122 -23.24 16.35 12.60
C ASN A 122 -23.38 17.67 13.37
N ASN A 123 -24.01 18.67 12.74
CA ASN A 123 -24.24 20.00 13.32
C ASN A 123 -25.24 20.00 14.50
N ASP A 124 -25.83 18.85 14.84
CA ASP A 124 -26.68 18.73 16.03
C ASP A 124 -25.81 18.62 17.29
N SER A 125 -25.86 19.69 18.09
CA SER A 125 -25.12 19.96 19.31
C SER A 125 -25.45 19.06 20.51
N THR A 126 -25.78 17.79 20.27
CA THR A 126 -25.89 16.77 21.32
C THR A 126 -24.78 15.76 21.13
N GLN A 127 -23.80 15.86 22.03
CA GLN A 127 -22.71 14.92 22.23
C GLN A 127 -23.20 13.48 22.12
N PHE A 128 -22.66 12.71 21.17
CA PHE A 128 -21.92 11.46 21.38
C PHE A 128 -21.31 11.08 20.02
N ALA A 129 -19.99 11.25 19.93
CA ALA A 129 -19.19 10.80 18.80
C ALA A 129 -19.42 9.30 18.58
N LEU A 130 -19.99 8.89 17.44
CA LEU A 130 -19.91 7.50 16.92
C LEU A 130 -20.52 7.28 15.52
N PHE A 131 -21.07 8.29 14.85
CA PHE A 131 -21.68 8.13 13.51
C PHE A 131 -21.19 9.16 12.47
N GLY A 132 -19.88 9.42 12.44
CA GLY A 132 -19.24 10.09 11.30
C GLY A 132 -18.44 9.06 10.51
N THR A 133 -18.42 9.13 9.18
CA THR A 133 -17.62 8.20 8.36
C THR A 133 -16.14 8.37 8.69
N PHE A 134 -15.60 7.45 9.50
CA PHE A 134 -14.19 7.45 9.90
C PHE A 134 -13.35 6.92 8.74
N TYR A 135 -12.87 7.80 7.86
CA TYR A 135 -11.89 7.39 6.86
C TYR A 135 -10.49 7.48 7.44
N ASN A 136 -9.89 6.32 7.65
CA ASN A 136 -8.51 6.20 8.08
C ASN A 136 -7.60 6.09 6.85
N PHE A 137 -6.95 7.20 6.48
CA PHE A 137 -6.03 7.25 5.33
C PHE A 137 -4.72 6.49 5.57
N THR A 138 -4.53 5.95 6.78
CA THR A 138 -3.38 5.10 7.13
C THR A 138 -3.67 3.61 6.94
N ARG A 139 -4.92 3.24 6.63
CA ARG A 139 -5.34 1.85 6.35
C ARG A 139 -5.71 1.70 4.89
N ILE A 140 -5.10 0.71 4.24
CA ILE A 140 -5.38 0.38 2.84
C ILE A 140 -6.63 -0.50 2.74
N ASP A 141 -7.56 -0.11 1.87
CA ASP A 141 -8.58 -1.01 1.34
C ASP A 141 -7.97 -1.79 0.16
N TRP A 142 -7.59 -3.04 0.43
CA TRP A 142 -6.93 -3.89 -0.57
C TRP A 142 -7.84 -4.27 -1.74
N GLY A 143 -9.17 -4.22 -1.59
CA GLY A 143 -10.08 -4.45 -2.71
C GLY A 143 -9.99 -3.34 -3.75
N ILE A 144 -10.01 -2.09 -3.30
CA ILE A 144 -9.81 -0.91 -4.16
C ILE A 144 -8.39 -0.91 -4.73
N PHE A 145 -7.40 -1.18 -3.88
CA PHE A 145 -5.99 -1.08 -4.26
C PHE A 145 -5.58 -2.13 -5.30
N GLU A 146 -5.98 -3.39 -5.11
CA GLU A 146 -5.72 -4.45 -6.09
C GLU A 146 -6.41 -4.18 -7.42
N LYS A 147 -7.66 -3.69 -7.39
CA LYS A 147 -8.40 -3.32 -8.60
C LYS A 147 -7.66 -2.19 -9.33
N GLY A 148 -7.29 -1.13 -8.62
CA GLY A 148 -6.57 0.01 -9.18
C GLY A 148 -5.25 -0.39 -9.83
N ILE A 149 -4.44 -1.23 -9.17
CA ILE A 149 -3.20 -1.76 -9.77
C ILE A 149 -3.50 -2.61 -11.01
N LYS A 150 -4.43 -3.56 -10.93
CA LYS A 150 -4.76 -4.49 -12.03
C LYS A 150 -5.31 -3.77 -13.26
N GLU A 151 -6.06 -2.69 -13.08
CA GLU A 151 -6.60 -1.88 -14.18
C GLU A 151 -5.54 -0.97 -14.83
N ASN A 152 -4.49 -0.62 -14.10
CA ASN A 152 -3.45 0.32 -14.56
C ASN A 152 -2.09 -0.33 -14.82
N ILE A 153 -1.99 -1.67 -14.72
CA ILE A 153 -0.80 -2.44 -15.07
C ILE A 153 -1.13 -3.37 -16.25
N SER A 154 -0.38 -3.24 -17.35
CA SER A 154 -0.58 -4.07 -18.54
C SER A 154 0.35 -5.28 -18.48
N PHE A 155 -0.22 -6.48 -18.55
CA PHE A 155 0.52 -7.71 -18.78
C PHE A 155 0.81 -7.80 -20.29
N GLU A 156 2.06 -7.56 -20.67
CA GLU A 156 2.56 -7.77 -22.03
C GLU A 156 2.76 -9.27 -22.31
#